data_AF-A0A8S9VAD5-F1
#
_entry.id   AF-A0A8S9VAD5-F1
#
_cell.length_a   1.000
_cell.length_b   1.000
_cell.length_c   1.000
_cell.angle_alpha   90.00
_cell.angle_beta   90.00
_cell.angle_gamma   90.00
#
_symmetry.space_group_name_H-M   'P 1'
#
loop_
_entity.id
_entity.type
_entity.pdbx_description
1 polymer ?
#
loop_
_entity_poly.entity_id
_entity_poly.type
_entity_poly.pdbx_seq_one_letter_code
_entity_poly.pdbx_strand_id
1 'polypeptide(L)'
;MDVRQVPVIDIGTLIGPSTDAEVDAALRDSKQQKLGQIVDSVRKAASEWGFFYIANHGFNWRQFQLNRQQGNYADVGKENQIGDFKIHGPIDVANA
;
A
#
# COMPACT_ATOMS: atom_id res chain seq x y z
N MET A 1 0.06 3.35 -32.10
CA MET A 1 0.80 2.71 -31.00
C MET A 1 -0.11 2.74 -29.80
N ASP A 2 -0.65 1.59 -29.39
CA ASP A 2 -1.49 1.52 -28.19
C ASP A 2 -0.55 1.47 -26.98
N VAL A 3 -0.37 2.63 -26.34
CA VAL A 3 0.47 2.73 -25.15
C VAL A 3 -0.33 2.07 -24.04
N ARG A 4 -0.13 0.76 -23.85
CA ARG A 4 -0.75 0.03 -22.74
C ARG A 4 -0.41 0.79 -21.45
N GLN A 5 -1.42 1.42 -20.86
CA GLN A 5 -1.26 2.17 -19.61
C GLN A 5 -0.99 1.18 -18.48
N VAL A 6 -0.05 1.52 -17.61
CA VAL A 6 0.27 0.71 -16.43
C VAL A 6 -0.99 0.63 -15.54
N PRO A 7 -1.36 -0.55 -15.02
CA PRO A 7 -2.55 -0.68 -14.19
C PRO A 7 -2.52 0.25 -12.97
N VAL A 8 -3.63 0.90 -12.67
CA VAL A 8 -3.85 1.68 -11.45
C VAL A 8 -4.93 1.00 -10.64
N ILE A 9 -4.62 0.63 -9.40
CA ILE A 9 -5.50 -0.13 -8.51
C ILE A 9 -5.92 0.76 -7.34
N ASP A 10 -7.23 0.96 -7.18
CA ASP A 10 -7.81 1.69 -6.05
C ASP A 10 -7.97 0.77 -4.84
N ILE A 11 -7.27 1.11 -3.74
CA ILE A 11 -7.36 0.37 -2.47
C ILE A 11 -8.12 1.13 -1.38
N GLY A 12 -8.87 2.18 -1.71
CA GLY A 12 -9.55 3.00 -0.71
C GLY A 12 -10.48 2.19 0.21
N THR A 13 -11.04 1.08 -0.30
CA THR A 13 -11.85 0.13 0.50
C THR A 13 -11.04 -0.52 1.63
N LEU A 14 -9.72 -0.70 1.47
CA LEU A 14 -8.82 -1.24 2.48
C LEU A 14 -8.44 -0.23 3.57
N ILE A 15 -8.64 1.07 3.33
CA ILE A 15 -8.27 2.14 4.26
C ILE A 15 -9.43 2.49 5.22
N GLY A 16 -10.64 1.99 4.94
CA GLY A 16 -11.82 2.20 5.78
C GLY A 16 -11.73 1.57 7.17
N PRO A 17 -11.38 0.27 7.29
CA PRO A 17 -11.24 -0.40 8.58
C PRO A 17 -10.11 0.25 9.40
N SER A 18 -10.42 0.65 10.63
CA SER A 18 -9.49 1.25 11.57
C SER A 18 -8.98 0.23 12.62
N THR A 19 -9.54 -0.98 12.64
CA THR A 19 -9.15 -2.07 13.57
C THR A 19 -9.07 -3.42 12.89
N ASP A 20 -8.26 -4.34 13.43
CA ASP A 20 -8.14 -5.72 12.94
C ASP A 20 -9.48 -6.46 12.94
N ALA A 21 -10.35 -6.17 13.92
CA ALA A 21 -11.69 -6.74 14.00
C ALA A 21 -12.59 -6.30 12.84
N GLU A 22 -12.48 -5.04 12.41
CA GLU A 22 -13.19 -4.50 11.24
C GLU A 22 -12.62 -5.08 9.93
N VAL A 23 -11.32 -5.32 9.86
CA VAL A 23 -10.67 -6.03 8.74
C VAL A 23 -11.18 -7.47 8.63
N ASP A 24 -11.19 -8.21 9.74
CA ASP A 24 -11.67 -9.59 9.78
C ASP A 24 -13.17 -9.69 9.43
N ALA A 25 -13.98 -8.74 9.91
CA ALA A 25 -15.39 -8.65 9.55
C ALA A 25 -15.57 -8.35 8.05
N ALA A 26 -14.75 -7.45 7.49
CA ALA A 26 -14.79 -7.09 6.08
C ALA A 26 -14.37 -8.24 5.16
N LEU A 27 -13.38 -9.03 5.56
CA LEU A 27 -12.93 -10.23 4.84
C LEU A 27 -13.97 -11.36 4.86
N ARG A 28 -14.70 -11.50 5.96
CA ARG A 28 -15.73 -12.55 6.12
C ARG A 28 -17.07 -12.17 5.49
N ASP A 29 -17.30 -10.87 5.27
CA ASP A 29 -18.50 -10.41 4.60
C ASP A 29 -18.43 -10.70 3.10
N SER A 30 -18.97 -11.86 2.72
CA SER A 30 -19.15 -12.30 1.33
C SER A 30 -19.89 -11.29 0.43
N LYS A 31 -20.53 -10.25 0.99
CA LYS A 31 -21.10 -9.12 0.22
C LYS A 31 -20.08 -8.06 -0.17
N GLN A 32 -18.85 -8.08 0.36
CA GLN A 32 -17.77 -7.20 -0.08
C GLN A 32 -17.16 -7.69 -1.40
N GLN A 33 -17.98 -7.70 -2.46
CA GLN A 33 -17.55 -7.93 -3.83
C GLN A 33 -16.36 -7.01 -4.21
N LYS A 34 -16.29 -5.80 -3.63
CA LYS A 34 -15.22 -4.83 -3.85
C LYS A 34 -13.86 -5.33 -3.37
N LEU A 35 -13.78 -6.01 -2.23
CA LEU A 35 -12.52 -6.53 -1.70
C LEU A 35 -11.96 -7.64 -2.59
N GLY A 36 -12.82 -8.58 -3.00
CA GLY A 36 -12.48 -9.62 -3.97
C GLY A 36 -12.00 -9.04 -5.30
N GLN A 37 -12.68 -8.01 -5.81
CA GLN A 37 -12.30 -7.31 -7.04
C GLN A 37 -10.92 -6.63 -6.94
N ILE A 38 -10.57 -6.05 -5.78
CA ILE A 38 -9.25 -5.47 -5.55
C ILE A 38 -8.19 -6.58 -5.56
N VAL A 39 -8.43 -7.70 -4.87
CA VAL A 39 -7.50 -8.85 -4.84
C VAL A 39 -7.29 -9.42 -6.24
N ASP A 40 -8.36 -9.58 -7.02
CA ASP A 40 -8.27 -10.07 -8.39
C ASP A 40 -7.53 -9.09 -9.32
N SER A 41 -7.74 -7.78 -9.13
CA SER A 41 -7.03 -6.74 -9.89
C SER A 41 -5.53 -6.74 -9.57
N VAL A 42 -5.17 -6.87 -8.28
CA VAL A 42 -3.77 -7.00 -7.83
C VAL A 42 -3.14 -8.26 -8.41
N ARG A 43 -3.82 -9.40 -8.31
CA ARG A 43 -3.35 -10.67 -8.88
C ARG A 43 -3.09 -10.53 -10.38
N LYS A 44 -4.05 -9.99 -11.13
CA LYS A 44 -3.94 -9.81 -12.57
C LYS A 44 -2.79 -8.87 -12.94
N ALA A 45 -2.69 -7.71 -12.29
CA ALA A 45 -1.63 -6.75 -12.57
C ALA A 45 -0.24 -7.32 -12.23
N ALA A 46 -0.10 -8.00 -11.09
CA ALA A 46 1.13 -8.67 -10.72
C ALA A 46 1.53 -9.76 -11.73
N SER A 47 0.58 -10.57 -12.19
CA SER A 47 0.85 -11.66 -13.16
C SER A 47 1.09 -11.18 -14.59
N GLU A 48 0.40 -10.15 -15.05
CA GLU A 48 0.49 -9.68 -16.43
C GLU A 48 1.58 -8.62 -16.65
N TRP A 49 1.85 -7.79 -15.64
CA TRP A 49 2.77 -6.66 -15.74
C TRP A 49 3.98 -6.76 -14.82
N GLY A 50 3.85 -7.42 -13.66
CA GLY A 50 4.87 -7.44 -12.62
C GLY A 50 4.95 -6.14 -11.79
N PHE A 51 4.22 -5.09 -12.18
CA PHE A 51 4.13 -3.81 -11.47
C PHE A 51 2.81 -3.08 -11.77
N PHE A 52 2.40 -2.21 -10.85
CA PHE A 52 1.18 -1.39 -10.95
C PHE A 52 1.25 -0.19 -10.01
N TYR A 53 0.40 0.80 -10.22
CA TYR A 53 0.22 1.94 -9.33
C TYR A 53 -0.93 1.68 -8.35
N ILE A 54 -0.82 2.23 -7.13
CA ILE A 54 -1.87 2.16 -6.11
C ILE A 54 -2.47 3.55 -5.88
N ALA A 55 -3.78 3.67 -6.02
CA ALA A 55 -4.56 4.87 -5.71
C ALA A 55 -5.26 4.76 -4.35
N ASN A 56 -5.55 5.92 -3.74
CA ASN A 56 -6.27 6.04 -2.46
C ASN A 56 -5.65 5.22 -1.31
N HIS A 57 -4.33 5.14 -1.26
CA HIS A 57 -3.57 4.36 -0.27
C HIS A 57 -3.39 5.06 1.10
N GLY A 58 -4.22 6.07 1.40
CA GLY A 58 -4.20 6.77 2.70
C GLY A 58 -2.99 7.69 2.96
N PHE A 59 -2.01 7.75 2.05
CA PHE A 59 -0.82 8.59 2.22
C PHE A 59 -1.02 9.98 1.61
N ASN A 60 -0.81 11.01 2.43
CA ASN A 60 -0.87 12.40 1.98
C ASN A 60 0.53 12.95 1.70
N TRP A 61 0.87 13.06 0.42
CA TRP A 61 2.18 13.54 -0.01
C TRP A 61 2.50 14.96 0.47
N ARG A 62 1.51 15.85 0.47
CA ARG A 62 1.70 17.24 0.92
C ARG A 62 2.02 17.29 2.41
N GLN A 63 1.31 16.52 3.23
CA GLN A 63 1.58 16.45 4.66
C GLN A 63 2.99 15.91 4.94
N PHE A 64 3.39 14.86 4.21
CA PHE A 64 4.74 14.32 4.30
C PHE A 64 5.81 15.37 3.93
N GLN A 65 5.63 16.10 2.83
CA GLN A 65 6.55 17.16 2.42
C GLN A 65 6.63 18.29 3.45
N LEU A 66 5.51 18.71 4.02
CA LEU A 66 5.46 19.73 5.07
C LEU A 66 6.21 19.27 6.32
N ASN A 67 5.99 18.03 6.76
CA ASN A 67 6.67 17.47 7.92
C ASN A 67 8.19 17.39 7.70
N ARG A 68 8.63 17.04 6.49
CA ARG A 68 10.07 17.08 6.12
C ARG A 68 10.66 18.48 6.19
N GLN A 69 9.96 19.48 5.65
CA GLN A 69 10.43 20.87 5.65
C GLN A 69 10.53 21.45 7.08
N GLN A 70 9.68 20.99 7.99
CA GLN A 70 9.64 21.43 9.39
C GLN A 70 10.69 20.76 10.29
N GLY A 71 11.57 19.91 9.75
CA GLY A 71 12.66 19.30 10.51
C GLY A 71 12.24 18.18 11.46
N ASN A 72 10.97 17.76 11.46
CA ASN A 72 10.48 16.57 12.18
C ASN A 72 10.84 15.28 11.41
N TYR A 73 12.09 15.18 10.95
CA TYR A 73 12.54 14.18 9.99
C TYR A 73 12.77 12.80 10.63
N ALA A 74 13.10 12.76 11.93
CA ALA A 74 13.41 11.54 12.65
C ALA A 74 12.18 10.64 12.86
N ASP A 75 11.00 11.23 13.11
CA ASP A 75 9.77 10.46 13.38
C ASP A 75 8.93 10.19 12.11
N VAL A 76 9.00 11.06 11.10
CA VAL A 76 8.22 10.90 9.84
C VAL A 76 9.01 10.20 8.73
N GLY A 77 10.31 10.04 8.95
CA GLY A 77 11.29 9.64 7.96
C GLY A 77 12.31 8.65 8.50
N LYS A 78 11.92 7.75 9.43
CA LYS A 78 12.52 6.42 9.40
C LYS A 78 12.14 5.87 8.04
N GLU A 79 13.04 6.07 7.09
CA GLU A 79 12.81 5.87 5.68
C GLU A 79 12.14 4.51 5.53
N ASN A 80 10.95 4.45 4.92
CA ASN A 80 10.38 3.17 4.47
C ASN A 80 11.31 2.63 3.38
N GLN A 81 12.52 2.23 3.75
CA GLN A 81 13.44 1.57 2.87
C GLN A 81 12.83 0.20 2.63
N ILE A 82 12.69 -0.16 1.36
CA ILE A 82 12.27 -1.52 0.98
C ILE A 82 13.18 -2.58 1.67
N GLY A 83 14.42 -2.20 2.05
CA GLY A 83 15.33 -3.03 2.84
C GLY A 83 14.82 -3.41 4.24
N ASP A 84 13.94 -2.62 4.85
CA ASP A 84 13.35 -2.88 6.17
C ASP A 84 12.19 -3.88 6.08
N PHE A 85 11.57 -4.00 4.90
CA PHE A 85 10.45 -4.89 4.64
C PHE A 85 10.90 -6.08 3.79
N LYS A 86 11.74 -6.95 4.33
CA LYS A 86 12.12 -8.21 3.65
C LYS A 86 10.99 -9.23 3.72
N ILE A 87 10.48 -9.65 2.56
CA ILE A 87 9.64 -10.84 2.46
C ILE A 87 10.57 -12.07 2.54
N HIS A 88 10.54 -12.79 3.67
CA HIS A 88 11.33 -14.00 3.97
C HIS A 88 12.85 -13.84 4.20
N GLY A 89 13.30 -12.78 4.90
CA GLY A 89 14.71 -12.68 5.33
C GLY A 89 14.87 -12.03 6.71
N PRO A 90 15.98 -12.30 7.44
CA PRO A 90 16.24 -11.66 8.72
C PRO A 90 16.41 -10.14 8.55
N ILE A 91 15.81 -9.39 9.50
CA ILE A 91 15.91 -7.93 9.60
C ILE A 91 17.39 -7.57 9.85
N ASP A 92 17.95 -6.74 8.96
CA ASP A 92 19.33 -6.29 9.10
C ASP A 92 19.36 -5.06 10.03
N VAL A 93 19.74 -5.29 11.28
CA VAL A 93 19.85 -4.26 12.33
C VAL A 93 21.08 -3.33 12.14
N ALA A 94 21.84 -3.48 11.06
CA ALA A 94 23.08 -2.73 10.84
C ALA A 94 22.89 -1.24 10.48
N ASN A 95 21.66 -0.77 10.27
CA ASN A 95 21.35 0.65 9.98
C ASN A 95 20.45 1.30 11.05
N ALA A 96 20.47 0.79 12.29
CA ALA A 96 19.76 1.41 13.42
C ALA A 96 20.44 2.68 13.95
#